data_AF-A0A954I984-F1
#
_entry.id   AF-A0A954I984-F1
#
_cell.length_a   1.000
_cell.length_b   1.000
_cell.length_c   1.000
_cell.angle_alpha   90.00
_cell.angle_beta   90.00
_cell.angle_gamma   90.00
#
_symmetry.space_group_name_H-M   'P 1'
#
loop_
_entity.id
_entity.type
_entity.pdbx_description
1 polymer ?
#
loop_
_entity_poly.entity_id
_entity_poly.type
_entity_poly.pdbx_seq_one_letter_code
_entity_poly.pdbx_strand_id
1 'polypeptide(L)' 'MTEIVEVYAAANDVEAAVLIDLLGQNGIIARVAGGLLNGHIAELPGAIESAPRIWVNQADAER' A
#
# COMPACT_ATOMS: atom_id res chain seq x y z
N MET A 1 -19.62 -0.09 -5.37
CA MET A 1 -18.44 -0.54 -4.61
C MET A 1 -17.24 -0.24 -5.48
N THR A 2 -16.28 0.55 -4.99
CA THR A 2 -15.05 0.82 -5.73
C THR A 2 -14.15 -0.41 -5.61
N GLU A 3 -13.79 -1.01 -6.75
CA GLU A 3 -12.87 -2.13 -6.79
C GLU A 3 -11.45 -1.63 -6.45
N ILE A 4 -10.78 -2.35 -5.56
CA ILE A 4 -9.39 -2.08 -5.17
C ILE A 4 -8.50 -3.18 -5.73
N VAL A 5 -7.37 -2.81 -6.32
CA VAL A 5 -6.43 -3.73 -6.96
C VAL A 5 -5.01 -3.50 -6.51
N GLU A 6 -4.23 -4.58 -6.45
CA GLU A 6 -2.80 -4.52 -6.20
C GLU A 6 -2.10 -3.99 -7.44
N VAL A 7 -1.27 -2.97 -7.27
CA VAL A 7 -0.49 -2.37 -8.37
C VAL A 7 1.01 -2.55 -8.21
N TYR A 8 1.48 -2.80 -6.97
CA TYR A 8 2.90 -2.94 -6.71
C TYR A 8 3.19 -3.70 -5.42
N ALA A 9 4.25 -4.51 -5.41
CA ALA A 9 4.81 -5.11 -4.21
C ALA A 9 6.19 -4.49 -3.96
N ALA A 10 6.26 -3.62 -2.96
CA ALA A 10 7.49 -2.93 -2.57
C ALA A 10 8.43 -3.88 -1.83
N ALA A 11 9.74 -3.70 -2.00
CA ALA A 11 10.76 -4.50 -1.34
C ALA A 11 10.85 -4.22 0.17
N ASN A 12 10.46 -3.03 0.62
CA ASN A 12 10.47 -2.63 2.03
C ASN A 12 9.52 -1.45 2.31
N ASP A 13 9.39 -1.09 3.59
CA ASP A 13 8.49 -0.02 4.06
C ASP A 13 8.90 1.37 3.56
N VAL A 14 10.19 1.63 3.36
CA VAL A 14 10.69 2.92 2.88
C VAL A 14 10.26 3.14 1.43
N GLU A 15 10.45 2.14 0.58
CA GLU A 15 9.99 2.18 -0.81
C GLU A 15 8.46 2.33 -0.88
N ALA A 16 7.72 1.58 -0.05
CA ALA A 16 6.26 1.69 0.01
C ALA A 16 5.80 3.10 0.41
N ALA A 17 6.46 3.73 1.38
CA ALA A 17 6.15 5.09 1.82
C ALA A 17 6.42 6.13 0.72
N VAL A 18 7.54 6.02 0.01
CA VAL A 18 7.87 6.91 -1.12
C VAL A 18 6.83 6.79 -2.23
N LEU A 19 6.42 5.56 -2.56
CA LEU A 19 5.42 5.31 -3.60
C LEU A 19 4.02 5.78 -3.22
N ILE A 20 3.59 5.62 -1.95
CA ILE A 20 2.33 6.19 -1.48
C ILE A 20 2.35 7.71 -1.61
N ASP A 21 3.44 8.37 -1.19
CA ASP A 21 3.54 9.82 -1.26
C ASP A 21 3.48 10.31 -2.71
N LEU A 22 4.20 9.66 -3.62
CA LEU A 22 4.16 9.97 -5.05
C LEU A 22 2.76 9.81 -5.66
N LEU A 23 2.05 8.73 -5.32
CA LEU A 23 0.66 8.50 -5.75
C LEU A 23 -0.27 9.57 -5.18
N GLY A 24 -0.11 9.92 -3.90
CA GLY A 24 -0.87 10.98 -3.23
C GLY A 24 -0.65 12.36 -3.87
N GLN A 25 0.57 12.70 -4.25
CA GLN A 25 0.89 13.93 -4.98
C GLN A 25 0.18 14.01 -6.35
N ASN A 26 -0.16 12.86 -6.95
CA ASN A 26 -0.91 12.77 -8.20
C ASN A 26 -2.42 12.61 -8.00
N GLY A 27 -2.91 12.72 -6.76
CA GLY A 27 -4.32 12.59 -6.41
C GLY A 27 -4.83 11.14 -6.40
N ILE A 28 -3.93 10.14 -6.39
CA ILE A 28 -4.28 8.73 -6.32
C ILE A 28 -4.27 8.30 -4.85
N ILE A 29 -5.39 7.74 -4.40
CA ILE A 29 -5.52 7.24 -3.02
C ILE A 29 -4.98 5.81 -2.97
N ALA A 30 -3.76 5.66 -2.46
CA ALA A 30 -3.12 4.36 -2.27
C ALA A 30 -3.23 3.86 -0.82
N ARG A 31 -3.24 2.53 -0.65
CA ARG A 31 -3.20 1.83 0.63
C ARG A 31 -2.09 0.81 0.61
N VAL A 32 -1.40 0.63 1.74
CA VAL A 32 -0.39 -0.42 1.89
C VAL A 32 -0.90 -1.51 2.82
N ALA A 33 -0.73 -2.76 2.39
CA ALA A 33 -0.95 -3.96 3.19
C ALA A 33 0.38 -4.70 3.38
N GLY A 34 0.69 -5.15 4.61
CA GLY A 34 1.89 -5.94 4.89
C GLY A 34 3.14 -5.16 5.28
N GLY A 35 3.08 -3.84 5.40
CA GLY A 35 4.16 -3.04 5.99
C GLY A 35 4.04 -2.86 7.50
N LEU A 36 5.14 -2.52 8.18
CA LEU A 36 5.12 -2.14 9.59
C LEU A 36 4.24 -0.90 9.77
N LEU A 37 3.05 -1.11 10.32
CA LEU A 37 2.13 -0.04 10.73
C LEU A 37 2.83 0.83 11.76
N ASN A 38 3.31 2.00 11.33
CA ASN A 38 3.80 3.03 12.23
C ASN A 38 2.68 3.46 13.19
N GLY A 39 2.70 2.92 14.42
CA GLY A 39 2.15 3.55 15.62
C GLY A 39 0.84 3.02 16.20
N HIS A 40 0.05 2.23 15.50
CA HIS A 40 -1.18 1.65 16.06
C HIS A 40 -1.23 0.14 15.84
N ILE A 41 -1.14 -0.57 16.96
CA ILE A 41 -1.24 -2.02 17.11
C ILE A 41 -2.61 -2.48 16.62
N ALA A 42 -2.69 -2.88 15.35
CA ALA A 42 -3.65 -3.86 14.90
C ALA A 42 -2.83 -5.12 14.58
N GLU A 43 -2.63 -5.96 15.60
CA GLU A 43 -1.99 -7.27 15.45
C GLU A 43 -2.80 -8.12 14.48
N LEU A 44 -2.35 -8.17 13.22
CA LEU A 44 -2.71 -9.25 12.33
C LEU A 44 -1.90 -10.49 12.75
N PRO A 45 -2.55 -11.62 13.07
CA PRO A 45 -1.86 -12.82 13.50
C PRO A 45 -1.09 -13.40 12.31
N GLY A 46 0.24 -13.34 12.39
CA GLY A 46 1.13 -13.96 11.41
C GLY A 46 2.13 -12.96 10.88
N ALA A 47 3.24 -12.83 11.61
CA ALA A 47 4.49 -12.28 11.12
C ALA A 47 5.03 -13.13 9.96
N ILE A 48 4.42 -12.98 8.80
CA ILE A 48 5.07 -13.23 7.53
C ILE A 48 5.68 -11.87 7.18
N GLU A 49 7.00 -11.79 7.02
CA GLU A 49 7.69 -10.66 6.38
C GLU A 49 7.20 -10.56 4.92
N SER A 50 5.94 -10.24 4.73
CA SER A 50 5.36 -10.04 3.41
C SER A 50 5.77 -8.66 2.96
N ALA A 51 6.56 -8.62 1.90
CA ALA A 51 6.86 -7.42 1.12
C ALA A 51 5.61 -6.51 1.05
N PRO A 52 5.68 -5.22 1.45
CA PRO A 52 4.52 -4.35 1.50
C PRO A 52 3.84 -4.22 0.13
N ARG A 53 2.53 -4.46 0.07
CA ARG A 53 1.74 -4.42 -1.17
C ARG A 53 0.94 -3.12 -1.22
N ILE A 54 1.03 -2.42 -2.34
CA ILE A 54 0.30 -1.18 -2.63
C ILE A 54 -0.95 -1.50 -3.42
N TRP A 55 -2.07 -0.98 -2.93
CA TRP A 55 -3.40 -1.14 -3.51
C TRP A 55 -4.00 0.23 -3.82
N VAL A 56 -4.67 0.37 -4.95
CA VAL A 56 -5.37 1.59 -5.38
C VAL A 56 -6.76 1.24 -5.89
N ASN A 57 -7.59 2.25 -6.19
CA ASN A 57 -8.83 2.00 -6.91
C ASN A 57 -8.54 1.56 -8.35
N GLN A 58 -9.33 0.65 -8.91
CA GLN A 58 -9.17 0.18 -10.29
C GLN A 58 -9.08 1.34 -11.30
N ALA A 59 -9.92 2.37 -11.14
CA ALA A 59 -9.91 3.54 -12.01
C ALA A 59 -8.61 4.36 -11.96
N ASP A 60 -7.89 4.32 -10.83
CA ASP A 60 -6.58 4.98 -10.68
C ASP A 60 -5.44 4.11 -11.20
N ALA A 61 -5.60 2.78 -11.21
CA ALA A 61 -4.62 1.84 -11.75
C ALA A 61 -4.47 1.93 -13.28
N GLU A 62 -5.49 2.44 -13.97
CA GLU A 62 -5.56 2.55 -15.43
C GLU A 62 -5.09 3.91 -15.98
N ARG A 63 -4.70 4.86 -15.12
CA ARG A 63 -4.22 6.20 -15.50
C ARG A 63 -2.74 6.21 -15.84
#